data_AF-A0A0Q0WAH5-F1
#
_entry.id   AF-A0A0Q0WAH5-F1
#
_cell.length_a   1.000
_cell.length_b   1.000
_cell.length_c   1.000
_cell.angle_alpha   90.00
_cell.angle_beta   90.00
_cell.angle_gamma   90.00
#
_symmetry.space_group_name_H-M   'P 1'
#
loop_
_entity.id
_entity.type
_entity.pdbx_description
1 polymer ?
#
loop_
_entity_poly.entity_id
_entity_poly.type
_entity_poly.pdbx_seq_one_letter_code
_entity_poly.pdbx_strand_id
1 'polypeptide(L)'
;MKKILLLTVVAVFLMIPFTSFAKTAISDSELGSVIAQQGVTIDFTDFNLGSISIDTISWGDAGGFGSTYTSDGWVGASVSLSDNAIVISGTMDIDVGTANGVTAIGIKLPTVTVSGNIESVVKLAGDKTLTTGANVLGTSFISGLSVNPSGTLVIYAH
;
A
#
# COMPACT_ATOMS: atom_id res chain seq x y z
N MET A 1 35.27 -42.54 -45.78
CA MET A 1 34.78 -42.37 -44.38
C MET A 1 35.50 -41.25 -43.63
N LYS A 2 36.85 -41.21 -43.59
CA LYS A 2 37.62 -40.19 -42.84
C LYS A 2 37.30 -38.72 -43.24
N LYS A 3 37.10 -38.45 -44.54
CA LYS A 3 36.80 -37.10 -45.06
C LYS A 3 35.38 -36.61 -44.70
N ILE A 4 34.42 -37.52 -44.63
CA ILE A 4 33.04 -37.21 -44.27
C ILE A 4 32.94 -36.94 -42.76
N LEU A 5 33.62 -37.75 -41.94
CA LEU A 5 33.69 -37.52 -40.49
C LEU A 5 34.32 -36.16 -40.16
N LEU A 6 35.37 -35.77 -40.88
CA LEU A 6 36.00 -34.46 -40.71
C LEU A 6 35.03 -33.31 -41.02
N LEU A 7 34.26 -33.43 -42.11
CA LEU A 7 33.26 -32.43 -42.48
C LEU A 7 32.12 -32.33 -41.47
N THR A 8 31.67 -33.45 -40.90
CA THR A 8 30.64 -33.45 -39.85
C THR A 8 31.13 -32.79 -38.57
N VAL A 9 32.37 -33.04 -38.15
CA VAL A 9 32.96 -32.39 -36.97
C VAL A 9 33.06 -30.88 -37.19
N VAL A 10 33.52 -30.45 -38.36
CA VAL A 10 33.60 -29.01 -38.71
C VAL A 10 32.21 -28.38 -38.73
N ALA A 11 31.19 -29.05 -39.27
CA ALA A 11 29.83 -28.54 -39.30
C ALA A 11 29.23 -28.40 -37.89
N VAL A 12 29.51 -29.35 -36.98
CA VAL A 12 29.07 -29.26 -35.57
C VAL A 12 29.75 -28.09 -34.85
N PHE A 13 31.04 -27.85 -35.09
CA PHE A 13 31.75 -26.68 -34.53
C PHE A 13 31.24 -25.35 -35.10
N LEU A 14 30.84 -25.30 -36.37
CA LEU A 14 30.25 -24.12 -37.01
C LEU A 14 28.78 -23.89 -36.63
N MET A 15 28.07 -24.92 -36.17
CA MET A 15 26.70 -24.84 -35.66
C MET A 15 26.62 -24.58 -34.15
N ILE A 16 27.76 -24.47 -33.44
CA ILE A 16 27.75 -23.95 -32.06
C ILE A 16 27.15 -22.55 -32.14
N PRO A 17 26.00 -22.32 -31.49
CA PRO A 17 25.19 -21.19 -31.85
C PRO A 17 25.87 -19.93 -31.31
N PHE A 18 26.06 -18.94 -32.20
CA PHE A 18 26.40 -17.56 -31.85
C PHE A 18 25.44 -16.96 -30.78
N THR A 19 24.32 -17.64 -30.50
CA THR A 19 23.41 -17.33 -29.40
C THR A 19 24.01 -17.52 -28.01
N SER A 20 25.09 -18.31 -27.86
CA SER A 20 25.81 -18.46 -26.58
C SER A 20 26.53 -17.17 -26.15
N PHE A 21 26.82 -16.26 -27.09
CA PHE A 21 27.48 -14.98 -26.83
C PHE A 21 26.50 -13.80 -26.78
N ALA A 22 25.20 -14.03 -26.99
CA ALA A 22 24.18 -12.99 -26.98
C ALA A 22 23.61 -12.71 -25.57
N LYS A 23 24.05 -13.46 -24.54
CA LYS A 23 23.72 -13.20 -23.15
C LYS A 23 24.97 -12.71 -22.44
N THR A 24 25.14 -11.39 -22.34
CA THR A 24 26.08 -10.80 -21.39
C THR A 24 25.52 -11.11 -19.99
N ALA A 25 26.25 -11.90 -19.20
CA ALA A 25 25.93 -12.06 -17.80
C ALA A 25 26.14 -10.71 -17.12
N ILE A 26 25.07 -10.12 -16.58
CA ILE A 26 25.19 -8.93 -15.74
C ILE A 26 25.93 -9.34 -14.47
N SER A 27 27.07 -8.70 -14.21
CA SER A 27 27.81 -8.89 -12.96
C SER A 27 27.06 -8.26 -11.78
N ASP A 28 27.27 -8.76 -10.55
CA ASP A 28 26.68 -8.14 -9.35
C ASP A 28 27.10 -6.66 -9.20
N SER A 29 28.28 -6.27 -9.70
CA SER A 29 28.71 -4.88 -9.79
C SER A 29 27.89 -4.04 -10.78
N GLU A 30 27.48 -4.62 -11.90
CA GLU A 30 26.58 -3.96 -12.87
C GLU A 30 25.12 -3.99 -12.40
N LEU A 31 24.70 -5.02 -11.67
CA LEU A 31 23.39 -5.07 -11.05
C LEU A 31 23.30 -4.02 -9.92
N GLY A 32 24.35 -3.91 -9.09
CA GLY A 32 24.47 -2.94 -8.00
C GLY A 32 24.48 -1.48 -8.44
N SER A 33 24.99 -1.18 -9.65
CA SER A 33 24.90 0.18 -10.21
C SER A 33 23.49 0.53 -10.71
N VAL A 34 22.64 -0.47 -10.97
CA VAL A 34 21.28 -0.28 -11.50
C VAL A 34 20.22 -0.33 -10.38
N ILE A 35 20.39 -1.16 -9.35
CA ILE A 35 19.33 -1.45 -8.36
C ILE A 35 19.36 -0.57 -7.09
N ALA A 36 20.27 0.41 -6.98
CA ALA A 36 20.43 1.19 -5.76
C ALA A 36 20.75 2.70 -5.95
N GLN A 37 20.75 3.22 -7.18
CA GLN A 37 21.29 4.57 -7.43
C GLN A 37 20.23 5.67 -7.54
N GLN A 38 18.95 5.34 -7.67
CA GLN A 38 17.91 6.35 -7.89
C GLN A 38 16.69 6.03 -7.03
N GLY A 39 16.35 6.95 -6.14
CA GLY A 39 15.16 6.86 -5.28
C GLY A 39 13.89 6.61 -6.10
N VAL A 40 12.91 5.97 -5.48
CA VAL A 40 11.61 5.71 -6.09
C VAL A 40 10.71 6.90 -5.81
N THR A 41 10.24 7.56 -6.87
CA THR A 41 9.20 8.59 -6.76
C THR A 41 7.88 7.98 -7.18
N ILE A 42 6.89 8.02 -6.29
CA ILE A 42 5.50 7.71 -6.62
C ILE A 42 4.78 9.05 -6.81
N ASP A 43 4.36 9.31 -8.05
CA ASP A 43 3.63 10.51 -8.42
C ASP A 43 2.13 10.27 -8.27
N PHE A 44 1.48 11.12 -7.46
CA PHE A 44 0.02 11.10 -7.25
C PHE A 44 -0.70 12.16 -8.09
N THR A 45 -0.06 12.72 -9.11
CA THR A 45 -0.73 13.57 -10.09
C THR A 45 -1.88 12.79 -10.74
N ASP A 46 -3.09 13.35 -10.65
CA ASP A 46 -4.36 12.74 -11.11
C ASP A 46 -4.76 11.41 -10.43
N PHE A 47 -4.22 11.11 -9.24
CA PHE A 47 -4.64 9.95 -8.45
C PHE A 47 -6.00 10.20 -7.79
N ASN A 48 -7.03 9.51 -8.29
CA ASN A 48 -8.37 9.55 -7.74
C ASN A 48 -8.76 8.21 -7.11
N LEU A 49 -9.12 8.25 -5.83
CA LEU A 49 -9.83 7.16 -5.16
C LEU A 49 -11.33 7.33 -5.42
N GLY A 50 -11.96 6.33 -6.03
CA GLY A 50 -13.42 6.29 -6.20
C GLY A 50 -14.17 6.15 -4.87
N SER A 51 -15.47 5.87 -4.93
CA SER A 51 -16.30 5.70 -3.74
C SER A 51 -15.77 4.61 -2.78
N ILE A 52 -15.57 4.96 -1.52
CA ILE A 52 -15.29 4.01 -0.43
C ILE A 52 -16.56 3.85 0.39
N SER A 53 -17.05 2.62 0.50
CA SER A 53 -18.18 2.25 1.36
C SER A 53 -17.70 1.31 2.46
N ILE A 54 -17.87 1.71 3.71
CA ILE A 54 -17.63 0.85 4.87
C ILE A 54 -18.97 0.45 5.45
N ASP A 55 -19.32 -0.81 5.28
CA ASP A 55 -20.63 -1.34 5.63
C ASP A 55 -20.88 -1.31 7.15
N THR A 56 -19.86 -1.61 7.96
CA THR A 56 -19.95 -1.47 9.42
C THR A 56 -18.56 -1.25 10.05
N ILE A 57 -18.45 -0.20 10.87
CA ILE A 57 -17.41 -0.05 11.88
C ILE A 57 -18.10 -0.09 13.23
N SER A 58 -17.78 -1.07 14.07
CA SER A 58 -18.40 -1.25 15.38
C SER A 58 -17.36 -1.49 16.46
N TRP A 59 -17.59 -0.90 17.63
CA TRP A 59 -16.87 -1.18 18.86
C TRP A 59 -17.85 -1.63 19.93
N GLY A 60 -17.50 -2.68 20.65
CA GLY A 60 -18.35 -3.26 21.67
C GLY A 60 -17.74 -4.55 22.18
N ASP A 61 -18.42 -5.15 23.14
CA ASP A 61 -17.94 -6.34 23.82
C ASP A 61 -19.06 -7.37 23.97
N ALA A 62 -18.67 -8.64 23.85
CA ALA A 62 -19.53 -9.76 24.19
C ALA A 62 -19.42 -9.98 25.70
N GLY A 63 -20.51 -9.77 26.44
CA GLY A 63 -20.54 -9.81 27.90
C GLY A 63 -20.55 -8.45 28.61
N GLY A 64 -20.51 -7.34 27.87
CA GLY A 64 -20.69 -5.99 28.39
C GLY A 64 -19.48 -5.39 29.13
N PHE A 65 -19.69 -4.38 29.99
CA PHE A 65 -18.64 -3.66 30.70
C PHE A 65 -18.87 -3.64 32.22
N GLY A 66 -17.92 -4.22 32.96
CA GLY A 66 -17.94 -4.25 34.42
C GLY A 66 -19.03 -5.17 34.99
N SER A 67 -19.34 -5.02 36.28
CA SER A 67 -20.33 -5.87 36.97
C SER A 67 -21.78 -5.42 36.78
N THR A 68 -22.00 -4.22 36.24
CA THR A 68 -23.33 -3.61 36.10
C THR A 68 -23.93 -3.82 34.70
N TYR A 69 -23.09 -3.82 33.66
CA TYR A 69 -23.54 -4.02 32.28
C TYR A 69 -23.01 -5.37 31.80
N THR A 70 -23.79 -6.42 32.03
CA THR A 70 -23.38 -7.81 31.76
C THR A 70 -23.88 -8.35 30.42
N SER A 71 -24.58 -7.51 29.64
CA SER A 71 -25.17 -7.87 28.36
C SER A 71 -24.30 -7.38 27.20
N ASP A 72 -24.31 -8.17 26.14
CA ASP A 72 -23.79 -7.86 24.82
C ASP A 72 -24.23 -6.48 24.31
N GLY A 73 -23.28 -5.70 23.78
CA GLY A 73 -23.58 -4.37 23.28
C GLY A 73 -22.49 -3.83 22.36
N TRP A 74 -22.91 -3.34 21.20
CA TRP A 74 -22.05 -2.72 20.20
C TRP A 74 -22.59 -1.37 19.76
N VAL A 75 -21.72 -0.37 19.76
CA VAL A 75 -21.95 0.93 19.14
C VAL A 75 -21.10 1.03 17.89
N GLY A 76 -21.64 1.63 16.83
CA GLY A 76 -20.88 1.78 15.61
C GLY A 76 -21.63 2.55 14.56
N ALA A 77 -21.10 2.54 13.35
CA ALA A 77 -21.70 3.22 12.23
C ALA A 77 -21.39 2.55 10.89
N SER A 78 -22.29 2.74 9.94
CA SER A 78 -21.98 2.66 8.51
C SER A 78 -21.41 3.99 8.06
N VAL A 79 -20.33 3.97 7.28
CA VAL A 79 -19.66 5.18 6.79
C VAL A 79 -19.67 5.19 5.27
N SER A 80 -20.20 6.26 4.69
CA SER A 80 -20.13 6.53 3.26
C SER A 80 -19.30 7.78 3.02
N LEU A 81 -18.31 7.65 2.14
CA LEU A 81 -17.46 8.75 1.69
C LEU A 81 -17.87 9.13 0.25
N SER A 82 -18.04 10.41 -0.03
CA SER A 82 -18.25 10.90 -1.40
C SER A 82 -17.03 10.62 -2.29
N ASP A 83 -17.22 10.62 -3.60
CA ASP A 83 -16.09 10.57 -4.55
C ASP A 83 -15.09 11.69 -4.22
N ASN A 84 -13.79 11.37 -4.32
CA ASN A 84 -12.68 12.26 -3.97
C ASN A 84 -12.71 12.78 -2.52
N ALA A 85 -13.41 12.11 -1.60
CA ALA A 85 -13.36 12.48 -0.18
C ALA A 85 -11.96 12.28 0.44
N ILE A 86 -11.11 11.47 -0.17
CA ILE A 86 -9.69 11.33 0.15
C ILE A 86 -8.90 11.62 -1.12
N VAL A 87 -8.16 12.73 -1.13
CA VAL A 87 -7.28 13.14 -2.22
C VAL A 87 -5.85 13.00 -1.75
N ILE A 88 -5.02 12.27 -2.51
CA ILE A 88 -3.58 12.22 -2.30
C ILE A 88 -2.95 13.06 -3.40
N SER A 89 -2.05 13.97 -3.03
CA SER A 89 -1.41 14.90 -3.97
C SER A 89 0.07 15.10 -3.65
N GLY A 90 0.82 15.57 -4.65
CA GLY A 90 2.27 15.67 -4.58
C GLY A 90 2.97 14.34 -4.80
N THR A 91 4.24 14.26 -4.41
CA THR A 91 5.05 13.05 -4.59
C THR A 91 5.35 12.38 -3.25
N MET A 92 5.40 11.05 -3.26
CA MET A 92 6.07 10.27 -2.23
C MET A 92 7.46 9.91 -2.75
N ASP A 93 8.49 10.39 -2.06
CA ASP A 93 9.88 10.13 -2.43
C ASP A 93 10.47 9.13 -1.44
N ILE A 94 10.88 7.96 -1.93
CA ILE A 94 11.51 6.90 -1.14
C ILE A 94 12.98 6.84 -1.53
N ASP A 95 13.86 7.07 -0.56
CA ASP A 95 15.29 7.04 -0.74
C ASP A 95 15.98 6.17 0.30
N VAL A 96 17.13 5.61 -0.06
CA VAL A 96 17.97 4.79 0.83
C VAL A 96 19.32 5.47 0.94
N GLY A 97 19.66 5.89 2.16
CA GLY A 97 20.91 6.58 2.45
C GLY A 97 21.73 5.86 3.49
N THR A 98 23.05 5.92 3.36
CA THR A 98 24.00 5.44 4.37
C THR A 98 24.88 6.59 4.84
N ALA A 99 24.92 6.81 6.15
CA ALA A 99 25.81 7.77 6.78
C ALA A 99 26.33 7.23 8.12
N ASN A 100 27.62 7.43 8.41
CA ASN A 100 28.25 7.01 9.68
C ASN A 100 28.02 5.53 10.05
N GLY A 101 28.01 4.63 9.05
CA GLY A 101 27.79 3.20 9.25
C GLY A 101 26.32 2.80 9.49
N VAL A 102 25.39 3.74 9.38
CA VAL A 102 23.95 3.48 9.52
C VAL A 102 23.28 3.67 8.17
N THR A 103 22.56 2.64 7.72
CA THR A 103 21.70 2.70 6.53
C THR A 103 20.26 2.91 6.97
N ALA A 104 19.59 3.87 6.35
CA ALA A 104 18.21 4.20 6.62
C ALA A 104 17.43 4.37 5.31
N ILE A 105 16.14 4.06 5.38
CA ILE A 105 15.16 4.38 4.35
C ILE A 105 14.44 5.65 4.77
N GLY A 106 14.55 6.70 3.98
CA GLY A 106 13.80 7.94 4.14
C GLY A 106 12.59 7.95 3.21
N ILE A 107 11.39 8.15 3.77
CA ILE A 107 10.14 8.25 3.02
C ILE A 107 9.56 9.64 3.26
N LYS A 108 9.62 10.49 2.25
CA LYS A 108 8.90 11.76 2.23
C LYS A 108 7.43 11.48 1.95
N LEU A 109 6.57 11.91 2.85
CA LEU A 109 5.14 11.63 2.76
C LEU A 109 4.47 12.57 1.74
N PRO A 110 3.53 12.05 0.92
CA PRO A 110 2.69 12.89 0.07
C PRO A 110 1.65 13.62 0.93
N THR A 111 0.98 14.61 0.35
CA THR A 111 -0.15 15.26 1.02
C THR A 111 -1.39 14.40 0.88
N VAL A 112 -1.91 13.90 2.00
CA VAL A 112 -3.25 13.32 2.07
C VAL A 112 -4.19 14.42 2.54
N THR A 113 -5.22 14.72 1.76
CA THR A 113 -6.32 15.61 2.12
C THR A 113 -7.57 14.77 2.24
N VAL A 114 -8.23 14.85 3.38
CA VAL A 114 -9.64 14.44 3.47
C VAL A 114 -10.45 15.68 3.11
N SER A 115 -11.27 15.61 2.07
CA SER A 115 -12.11 16.73 1.62
C SER A 115 -13.35 16.19 0.94
N GLY A 116 -14.43 16.05 1.69
CA GLY A 116 -15.69 15.52 1.18
C GLY A 116 -16.72 15.49 2.29
N ASN A 117 -17.93 15.08 1.94
CA ASN A 117 -18.95 14.82 2.94
C ASN A 117 -18.73 13.40 3.47
N ILE A 118 -18.55 13.28 4.77
CA ILE A 118 -18.57 12.01 5.48
C ILE A 118 -19.92 11.95 6.19
N GLU A 119 -20.76 11.02 5.76
CA GLU A 119 -22.00 10.69 6.44
C GLU A 119 -21.82 9.38 7.20
N SER A 120 -22.19 9.41 8.47
CA SER A 120 -22.09 8.27 9.36
C SER A 120 -23.40 8.10 10.12
N VAL A 121 -24.05 6.95 9.96
CA VAL A 121 -25.29 6.62 10.68
C VAL A 121 -24.90 5.82 11.91
N VAL A 122 -24.98 6.45 13.08
CA VAL A 122 -24.57 5.85 14.34
C VAL A 122 -25.71 4.97 14.88
N LYS A 123 -25.38 3.72 15.18
CA LYS A 123 -26.29 2.70 15.68
C LYS A 123 -25.75 2.08 16.97
N LEU A 124 -26.69 1.65 17.80
CA LEU A 124 -26.46 0.78 18.96
C LEU A 124 -27.25 -0.51 18.76
N ALA A 125 -26.60 -1.66 18.90
CA ALA A 125 -27.25 -2.96 18.77
C ALA A 125 -26.68 -3.97 19.76
N GLY A 126 -27.41 -5.09 19.91
CA GLY A 126 -26.94 -6.26 20.67
C GLY A 126 -26.01 -7.17 19.86
N ASP A 127 -25.60 -6.78 18.66
CA ASP A 127 -24.71 -7.55 17.81
C ASP A 127 -23.70 -6.66 17.06
N LYS A 128 -22.52 -7.21 16.75
CA LYS A 128 -21.42 -6.49 16.09
C LYS A 128 -21.70 -6.03 14.66
N THR A 129 -22.72 -6.58 14.00
CA THR A 129 -23.10 -6.17 12.63
C THR A 129 -24.11 -5.03 12.64
N LEU A 130 -24.59 -4.63 13.83
CA LEU A 130 -25.56 -3.55 14.01
C LEU A 130 -26.86 -3.78 13.23
N THR A 131 -27.33 -5.03 13.17
CA THR A 131 -28.52 -5.44 12.40
C THR A 131 -29.70 -5.83 13.29
N THR A 132 -29.46 -6.53 14.39
CA THR A 132 -30.47 -7.10 15.27
C THR A 132 -30.77 -6.17 16.43
N GLY A 133 -32.01 -5.67 16.51
CA GLY A 133 -32.42 -4.73 17.56
C GLY A 133 -31.68 -3.38 17.48
N ALA A 134 -31.18 -3.03 16.29
CA ALA A 134 -30.38 -1.83 16.09
C ALA A 134 -31.23 -0.56 16.25
N ASN A 135 -30.81 0.32 17.17
CA ASN A 135 -31.38 1.63 17.35
C ASN A 135 -30.47 2.67 16.71
N VAL A 136 -31.03 3.47 15.79
CA VAL A 136 -30.32 4.63 15.24
C VAL A 136 -30.26 5.69 16.33
N LEU A 137 -29.04 6.00 16.77
CA LEU A 137 -28.80 7.03 17.79
C LEU A 137 -28.72 8.42 17.19
N GLY A 138 -28.38 8.51 15.90
CA GLY A 138 -28.32 9.75 15.14
C GLY A 138 -27.47 9.63 13.89
N THR A 139 -27.39 10.72 13.13
CA THR A 139 -26.50 10.85 11.98
C THR A 139 -25.41 11.87 12.30
N SER A 140 -24.16 11.47 12.11
CA SER A 140 -23.01 12.37 12.14
C SER A 140 -22.73 12.88 10.73
N PHE A 141 -22.69 14.20 10.60
CA PHE A 141 -22.28 14.89 9.39
C PHE A 141 -20.94 15.57 9.65
N ILE A 142 -19.89 15.12 8.98
CA ILE A 142 -18.59 15.77 9.02
C ILE A 142 -18.38 16.39 7.64
N SER A 143 -18.32 17.72 7.60
CA SER A 143 -18.07 18.51 6.40
C SER A 143 -16.91 19.46 6.68
N GLY A 144 -16.01 19.60 5.71
CA GLY A 144 -14.83 20.48 5.82
C GLY A 144 -13.71 19.97 6.72
N LEU A 145 -13.72 18.71 7.16
CA LEU A 145 -12.59 18.10 7.87
C LEU A 145 -11.41 17.96 6.91
N SER A 146 -10.33 18.70 7.15
CA SER A 146 -9.06 18.60 6.41
C SER A 146 -7.96 18.12 7.36
N VAL A 147 -7.47 16.90 7.13
CA VAL A 147 -6.27 16.37 7.80
C VAL A 147 -5.10 16.54 6.82
N ASN A 148 -3.98 17.14 7.26
CA ASN A 148 -2.80 17.37 6.42
C ASN A 148 -1.55 16.85 7.15
N PRO A 149 -1.29 15.54 7.13
CA PRO A 149 -0.07 14.99 7.69
C PRO A 149 1.12 15.39 6.80
N SER A 150 2.16 15.99 7.40
CA SER A 150 3.39 16.36 6.71
C SER A 150 4.61 15.89 7.51
N GLY A 151 5.71 15.58 6.83
CA GLY A 151 6.96 15.13 7.46
C GLY A 151 7.62 13.96 6.74
N THR A 152 8.52 13.28 7.44
CA THR A 152 9.31 12.16 6.91
C THR A 152 9.19 10.96 7.84
N LEU A 153 8.93 9.77 7.27
CA LEU A 153 9.09 8.50 7.97
C LEU A 153 10.50 7.97 7.69
N VAL A 154 11.25 7.67 8.75
CA VAL A 154 12.61 7.09 8.64
C VAL A 154 12.62 5.70 9.26
N ILE A 155 13.06 4.71 8.50
CA ILE A 155 13.24 3.33 8.96
C ILE A 155 14.74 3.03 9.00
N TYR A 156 15.25 2.64 10.16
CA TYR A 156 16.64 2.23 10.33
C TYR A 156 16.77 0.71 10.15
N ALA A 157 17.79 0.28 9.41
CA ALA A 157 18.19 -1.12 9.41
C ALA A 157 18.80 -1.47 10.78
N HIS A 158 18.46 -2.66 11.30
CA HIS A 158 19.06 -3.24 12.50
C HIS A 158 20.08 -4.30 12.13
#